data_AF-A0A6G6K5M9-F1
#
_entry.id   AF-A0A6G6K5M9-F1
#
_cell.length_a   1.000
_cell.length_b   1.000
_cell.length_c   1.000
_cell.angle_alpha   90.00
_cell.angle_beta   90.00
_cell.angle_gamma   90.00
#
_symmetry.space_group_name_H-M   'P 1'
#
loop_
_entity.id
_entity.type
_entity.pdbx_description
1 polymer ?
#
loop_
_entity_poly.entity_id
_entity_poly.type
_entity_poly.pdbx_seq_one_letter_code
_entity_poly.pdbx_strand_id
1 'polypeptide(L)'
;MTEEDQTLLREYVRVRTTSTRVFVEVKMVDAGSDDVMASRWSLSCVLPSKATPLQVERARMIALADYRYFRTCDSCGEKLPAGLVPSGDAGVDYCRQCLTGGK
;
A
#
# COMPACT_ATOMS: atom_id res chain seq x y z
N MET A 1 11.40 -8.81 -6.66
CA MET A 1 10.68 -8.47 -5.41
C MET A 1 11.75 -8.22 -4.37
N THR A 2 11.81 -6.98 -3.86
CA THR A 2 12.81 -6.58 -2.86
C THR A 2 12.39 -7.01 -1.45
N GLU A 3 13.29 -6.91 -0.46
CA GLU A 3 12.93 -7.13 0.94
C GLU A 3 11.93 -6.07 1.45
N GLU A 4 12.08 -4.83 0.99
CA GLU A 4 11.14 -3.74 1.21
C GLU A 4 9.73 -4.06 0.69
N ASP A 5 9.62 -4.57 -0.54
CA ASP A 5 8.34 -5.02 -1.11
C ASP A 5 7.68 -6.09 -0.22
N GLN A 6 8.47 -7.05 0.29
CA GLN A 6 7.96 -8.11 1.17
C GLN A 6 7.46 -7.56 2.51
N THR A 7 8.15 -6.58 3.07
CA THR A 7 7.74 -5.90 4.30
C THR A 7 6.43 -5.14 4.09
N LEU A 8 6.31 -4.37 3.01
CA LEU A 8 5.07 -3.67 2.66
C LEU A 8 3.90 -4.65 2.49
N LEU A 9 4.12 -5.76 1.78
CA LEU A 9 3.12 -6.80 1.57
C LEU A 9 2.69 -7.49 2.86
N ARG A 10 3.58 -7.67 3.83
CA ARG A 10 3.24 -8.26 5.13
C ARG A 10 2.47 -7.30 6.02
N GLU A 11 2.86 -6.03 6.05
CA GLU A 11 2.32 -5.05 7.00
C GLU A 11 1.05 -4.35 6.51
N TYR A 12 0.96 -4.12 5.19
CA TYR A 12 -0.09 -3.30 4.60
C TYR A 12 -1.04 -4.07 3.71
N VAL A 13 -0.74 -5.31 3.32
CA VAL A 13 -1.64 -6.11 2.47
C VAL A 13 -2.08 -7.37 3.21
N ARG A 14 -3.38 -7.53 3.39
CA ARG A 14 -3.96 -8.74 3.99
C ARG A 14 -4.85 -9.48 3.01
N VAL A 15 -4.96 -10.78 3.27
CA VAL A 15 -5.88 -11.66 2.55
C VAL A 15 -6.93 -12.15 3.54
N ARG A 16 -8.20 -11.91 3.24
CA ARG A 16 -9.33 -12.41 4.02
C ARG A 16 -10.13 -13.39 3.17
N THR A 17 -10.31 -14.60 3.65
CA THR A 17 -11.03 -15.65 2.93
C THR A 17 -12.40 -15.89 3.54
N THR A 18 -13.40 -16.08 2.69
CA THR A 18 -14.76 -16.52 3.03
C THR A 18 -15.09 -17.78 2.23
N SER A 19 -16.24 -18.40 2.50
CA SER A 19 -16.69 -19.58 1.74
C SER A 19 -16.85 -19.32 0.23
N THR A 20 -17.12 -18.07 -0.17
CA THR A 20 -17.44 -17.72 -1.56
C THR A 20 -16.36 -16.91 -2.27
N ARG A 21 -15.51 -16.19 -1.53
CA ARG A 21 -14.55 -15.23 -2.08
C ARG A 21 -13.27 -15.12 -1.25
N VAL A 22 -12.19 -14.71 -1.91
CA VAL A 22 -10.95 -14.24 -1.29
C VAL A 22 -10.84 -12.73 -1.52
N PHE A 23 -10.66 -11.95 -0.46
CA PHE A 23 -10.52 -10.51 -0.50
C PHE A 23 -9.06 -10.13 -0.27
N VAL A 24 -8.48 -9.34 -1.16
CA VAL A 24 -7.17 -8.70 -0.95
C VAL A 24 -7.43 -7.26 -0.57
N GLU A 25 -7.04 -6.91 0.64
CA GLU A 25 -7.32 -5.61 1.26
C GLU A 25 -6.00 -4.93 1.61
N VAL A 26 -5.94 -3.61 1.40
CA VAL A 26 -4.77 -2.79 1.66
C VAL A 26 -5.07 -1.81 2.79
N LYS A 27 -4.17 -1.72 3.76
CA LYS A 27 -4.24 -0.79 4.88
C LYS A 27 -3.92 0.62 4.36
N MET A 28 -4.91 1.50 4.39
CA MET A 28 -4.72 2.92 4.10
C MET A 28 -4.18 3.62 5.33
N VAL A 29 -3.12 4.41 5.14
CA VAL A 29 -2.59 5.32 6.15
C VAL A 29 -3.05 6.71 5.77
N ASP A 30 -3.92 7.32 6.56
CA ASP A 30 -4.34 8.71 6.37
C ASP A 30 -3.45 9.61 7.22
N ALA A 31 -2.85 10.59 6.56
CA ALA A 31 -1.87 11.52 7.11
C ALA A 31 -2.53 12.78 7.73
N GLY A 32 -3.79 12.67 8.18
CA GLY A 32 -4.59 13.78 8.69
C GLY A 32 -4.14 14.31 10.06
N SER A 33 -4.44 15.59 10.33
CA SER A 33 -4.09 16.33 11.54
C SER A 33 -4.68 15.69 12.81
N ASP A 34 -3.90 15.69 13.88
CA ASP A 34 -4.23 15.25 15.24
C ASP A 34 -4.36 13.73 15.45
N ASP A 35 -3.21 13.13 15.75
CA ASP A 35 -2.93 12.04 16.70
C ASP A 35 -3.73 10.72 16.64
N VAL A 36 -4.59 10.51 15.65
CA VAL A 36 -5.25 9.22 15.42
C VAL A 36 -5.02 8.79 13.98
N MET A 37 -4.04 7.91 13.79
CA MET A 37 -3.89 7.12 12.57
C MET A 37 -5.11 6.21 12.41
N ALA A 38 -6.20 6.73 11.84
CA ALA A 38 -7.35 5.94 11.48
C ALA A 38 -6.96 5.00 10.33
N SER A 39 -6.52 3.79 10.66
CA SER A 39 -6.22 2.79 9.65
C SER A 39 -7.51 2.16 9.14
N ARG A 40 -7.88 2.47 7.91
CA ARG A 40 -8.97 1.79 7.19
C ARG A 40 -8.41 0.74 6.24
N TRP A 41 -9.12 -0.37 6.08
CA TRP A 41 -8.80 -1.38 5.07
C TRP A 41 -9.59 -1.09 3.80
N SER A 42 -8.89 -0.82 2.71
CA SER A 42 -9.48 -0.62 1.39
C SER A 42 -9.46 -1.92 0.61
N LEU A 43 -10.53 -2.23 -0.11
CA LEU A 43 -10.60 -3.41 -0.94
C LEU A 43 -9.83 -3.17 -2.25
N SER A 44 -8.74 -3.92 -2.47
CA SER A 44 -7.98 -3.85 -3.73
C SER A 44 -8.57 -4.76 -4.79
N CYS A 45 -8.85 -6.02 -4.45
CA CYS A 45 -9.47 -6.95 -5.37
C CYS A 45 -10.24 -8.06 -4.67
N VAL A 46 -11.11 -8.72 -5.43
CA VAL A 46 -11.85 -9.91 -5.00
C VAL A 46 -11.59 -11.04 -5.98
N LEU A 47 -11.19 -12.20 -5.45
CA LEU A 47 -10.96 -13.41 -6.21
C LEU A 47 -12.04 -14.48 -5.86
N PRO A 48 -12.27 -15.47 -6.74
CA PRO A 48 -13.09 -16.64 -6.40
C PRO A 48 -12.53 -17.41 -5.20
N SER A 49 -13.36 -18.11 -4.43
CA SER A 49 -12.91 -18.93 -3.30
C SER A 49 -11.93 -20.06 -3.67
N LYS A 50 -11.92 -20.47 -4.94
CA LYS A 50 -11.00 -21.49 -5.49
C LYS A 50 -9.72 -20.90 -6.08
N ALA A 51 -9.41 -19.62 -5.81
CA ALA A 51 -8.19 -19.01 -6.30
C ALA A 51 -6.95 -19.74 -5.78
N THR A 52 -5.99 -20.01 -6.66
CA THR A 52 -4.74 -20.68 -6.29
C THR A 52 -3.84 -19.75 -5.48
N PRO A 53 -2.90 -20.29 -4.67
CA PRO A 53 -1.93 -19.45 -3.95
C PRO A 53 -1.18 -18.47 -4.87
N LEU A 54 -0.85 -18.89 -6.09
CA LEU A 54 -0.20 -18.03 -7.08
C LEU A 54 -1.11 -16.88 -7.56
N GLN A 55 -2.41 -17.11 -7.70
CA GLN A 55 -3.37 -16.05 -8.06
C GLN A 55 -3.51 -15.03 -6.93
N VAL A 56 -3.57 -15.51 -5.68
CA VAL A 56 -3.61 -14.64 -4.50
C VAL A 56 -2.33 -13.81 -4.40
N GLU A 57 -1.16 -14.41 -4.60
CA GLU A 57 0.11 -13.69 -4.55
C GLU A 57 0.22 -12.65 -5.67
N ARG A 58 -0.18 -12.99 -6.90
CA ARG A 58 -0.26 -12.01 -8.01
C ARG A 58 -1.18 -10.84 -7.67
N ALA A 59 -2.32 -11.10 -7.06
CA ALA A 59 -3.23 -10.05 -6.63
C ALA A 59 -2.62 -9.13 -5.57
N ARG A 60 -1.86 -9.68 -4.61
CA ARG A 60 -1.09 -8.89 -3.64
C ARG A 60 -0.03 -8.02 -4.32
N MET A 61 0.70 -8.58 -5.30
CA MET A 61 1.68 -7.83 -6.08
C MET A 61 1.05 -6.71 -6.92
N ILE A 62 -0.14 -6.94 -7.48
CA ILE A 62 -0.90 -5.90 -8.20
C ILE A 62 -1.30 -4.78 -7.23
N ALA A 63 -1.76 -5.12 -6.02
CA ALA A 63 -2.07 -4.13 -4.99
C ALA A 63 -0.84 -3.30 -4.60
N LEU A 64 0.34 -3.93 -4.49
CA LEU A 64 1.61 -3.26 -4.22
C LEU A 64 2.04 -2.30 -5.34
N ALA A 65 1.72 -2.63 -6.59
CA ALA A 65 2.04 -1.80 -7.76
C ALA A 65 1.02 -0.68 -8.00
N ASP A 66 -0.10 -0.66 -7.28
CA ASP A 66 -1.15 0.32 -7.45
C ASP A 66 -0.82 1.64 -6.74
N TYR A 67 -0.65 2.68 -7.55
CA TYR A 67 -0.28 4.03 -7.12
C TYR A 67 -1.28 4.67 -6.13
N ARG A 68 -2.52 4.17 -6.08
CA ARG A 68 -3.53 4.60 -5.08
C ARG A 68 -3.18 4.13 -3.67
N TYR A 69 -2.38 3.08 -3.54
CA TYR A 69 -2.06 2.43 -2.27
C TYR A 69 -0.61 2.62 -1.86
N PHE A 70 0.32 2.53 -2.81
CA PHE A 70 1.75 2.68 -2.55
C PHE A 70 2.37 3.61 -3.59
N ARG A 71 3.28 4.46 -3.13
CA ARG A 71 3.99 5.42 -3.96
C ARG A 71 5.47 5.38 -3.64
N THR A 72 6.28 5.80 -4.60
CA THR A 72 7.73 5.91 -4.42
C THR A 72 8.09 7.38 -4.23
N CYS A 73 8.89 7.69 -3.23
CA CYS A 73 9.45 9.02 -3.08
C CYS A 73 10.48 9.29 -4.19
N ASP A 74 10.28 10.34 -4.97
CA ASP A 74 11.18 10.72 -6.06
C ASP A 74 12.56 11.19 -5.56
N SER A 75 12.69 11.56 -4.27
CA SER A 75 13.97 11.98 -3.69
C SER A 75 14.82 10.82 -3.17
N CYS A 76 14.25 9.90 -2.38
CA CYS A 76 15.01 8.83 -1.72
C CYS A 76 14.80 7.45 -2.36
N GLY A 77 13.83 7.31 -3.27
CA GLY A 77 13.50 6.06 -3.94
C GLY A 77 12.72 5.06 -3.07
N GLU A 78 12.39 5.41 -1.83
CA GLU A 78 11.66 4.54 -0.90
C GLU A 78 10.19 4.41 -1.30
N LYS A 79 9.67 3.19 -1.28
CA LYS A 79 8.26 2.89 -1.54
C LYS A 79 7.50 2.83 -0.21
N LEU A 80 6.44 3.62 -0.13
CA LEU A 80 5.67 3.82 1.10
C LEU A 80 4.17 3.80 0.81
N PRO A 81 3.33 3.56 1.83
CA PRO A 81 1.89 3.81 1.73
C PRO A 81 1.60 5.21 1.20
N ALA A 82 0.64 5.34 0.28
CA ALA A 82 0.38 6.57 -0.47
C ALA A 82 0.11 7.80 0.42
N GLY A 83 -0.51 7.63 1.59
CA GLY A 83 -0.72 8.76 2.51
C GLY A 83 0.57 9.30 3.17
N LEU A 84 1.65 8.53 3.19
CA LEU A 84 2.96 9.00 3.67
C LEU A 84 3.77 9.73 2.60
N VAL A 85 3.30 9.67 1.34
CA VAL A 85 3.89 10.31 0.17
C VAL A 85 2.82 11.20 -0.48
N PRO A 86 2.54 12.38 0.12
CA PRO A 86 1.58 13.31 -0.45
C PRO A 86 1.98 13.64 -1.89
N SER A 87 0.98 13.67 -2.77
CA SER A 87 1.21 14.08 -4.16
C SER A 87 1.49 15.57 -4.15
N GLY A 88 2.65 16.00 -4.65
CA GLY A 88 2.96 17.41 -4.82
C GLY A 88 2.19 18.02 -5.99
N ASP A 89 1.95 19.33 -5.94
CA ASP A 89 1.21 20.09 -6.97
C ASP A 89 1.85 20.04 -8.37
N ALA A 90 3.10 19.55 -8.50
CA ALA A 90 3.84 19.43 -9.75
C ALA A 90 3.94 17.99 -10.29
N GLY A 91 3.20 17.04 -9.71
CA GLY A 91 3.30 15.61 -10.07
C GLY A 91 4.60 14.96 -9.60
N VAL A 92 5.20 15.52 -8.55
CA VAL A 92 6.39 14.99 -7.87
C VAL A 92 5.98 14.53 -6.48
N ASP A 93 6.40 13.32 -6.12
CA ASP A 93 6.04 12.64 -4.89
C ASP A 93 7.20 12.67 -3.90
N TYR A 94 7.02 13.34 -2.78
CA TYR A 94 8.02 13.37 -1.71
C TYR A 94 7.45 12.76 -0.44
N CYS A 95 8.19 11.84 0.17
CA CYS A 95 7.84 11.37 1.50
C CYS A 95 7.99 12.49 2.53
N ARG A 96 7.26 12.37 3.64
CA ARG A 96 7.31 13.37 4.72
C ARG A 96 8.71 13.68 5.23
N GLN A 97 9.58 12.67 5.34
CA GLN A 97 10.96 12.85 5.81
C GLN A 97 11.76 13.75 4.87
N CYS A 98 11.64 13.55 3.55
CA CYS A 98 12.29 14.40 2.56
C CYS A 98 11.69 15.81 2.52
N LEU A 99 10.38 15.96 2.74
CA LEU A 99 9.72 17.27 2.81
C LEU A 99 10.15 18.11 4.01
N THR A 100 10.43 17.49 5.16
CA THR A 100 10.84 18.20 6.38
C THR A 100 12.35 18.42 6.49
N GLY A 101 13.12 18.16 5.43
CA GLY A 101 14.57 18.38 5.40
C GLY A 101 15.39 17.31 6.13
N GLY A 102 14.85 16.10 6.30
CA GLY A 102 15.55 14.99 6.94
C GLY A 102 16.71 14.49 6.09
N LYS A 103 17.93 14.86 6.47
CA LYS A 103 19.15 14.06 6.31
C LYS A 103 19.78 13.86 7.68
#